data_AF-A0A850Q303-F1
#
_entry.id   AF-A0A850Q303-F1
#
_cell.length_a   1.000
_cell.length_b   1.000
_cell.length_c   1.000
_cell.angle_alpha   90.00
_cell.angle_beta   90.00
_cell.angle_gamma   90.00
#
_symmetry.space_group_name_H-M   'P 1'
#
loop_
_entity.id
_entity.type
_entity.pdbx_description
1 polymer ?
#
loop_
_entity_poly.entity_id
_entity_poly.type
_entity_poly.pdbx_seq_one_letter_code
_entity_poly.pdbx_strand_id
1 'polypeptide(L)'
;MTTLEFLRSFHFFGYAIFDLSLSFIGMYLLSGSLSKLFRKINIEIPKINWVYLTLPIGILVHIIVGTYTPMAKDFRNLNSHYILKIVILVFLFLGFKGIRRK
;
A
#
# COMPACT_ATOMS: atom_id res chain seq x y z
N MET A 1 8.54 -22.07 -17.12
CA MET A 1 8.65 -20.90 -16.23
C MET A 1 8.80 -19.66 -17.07
N THR A 2 7.87 -18.72 -16.95
CA THR A 2 8.01 -17.39 -17.56
C THR A 2 8.88 -16.49 -16.68
N THR A 3 9.45 -15.42 -17.24
CA THR A 3 10.23 -14.43 -16.47
C THR A 3 9.43 -13.83 -15.31
N LEU A 4 8.11 -13.65 -15.49
CA LEU A 4 7.21 -13.15 -14.43
C LEU A 4 7.04 -14.15 -13.28
N GLU A 5 6.88 -15.44 -13.59
CA GLU A 5 6.80 -16.50 -12.56
C GLU A 5 8.09 -16.59 -11.76
N PHE A 6 9.25 -16.46 -12.43
CA PHE A 6 10.54 -16.43 -11.75
C PHE A 6 10.64 -15.24 -10.78
N LEU A 7 10.26 -14.03 -11.21
CA LEU A 7 10.30 -12.83 -10.35
C LEU A 7 9.32 -12.93 -9.17
N ARG A 8 8.15 -13.53 -9.36
CA ARG A 8 7.17 -13.76 -8.29
C ARG A 8 7.56 -14.89 -7.33
N SER A 9 8.51 -15.74 -7.69
CA SER A 9 8.95 -16.83 -6.82
C SER A 9 9.67 -16.36 -5.55
N PHE A 10 10.21 -15.12 -5.55
CA PHE A 10 10.84 -14.51 -4.39
C PHE A 10 9.81 -13.99 -3.40
N HIS A 11 9.72 -14.63 -2.24
CA HIS A 11 8.79 -14.27 -1.18
C HIS A 11 9.53 -13.81 0.08
N PHE A 12 8.94 -12.83 0.77
CA PHE A 12 9.34 -12.40 2.11
C PHE A 12 8.13 -12.45 3.02
N PHE A 13 8.21 -13.20 4.13
CA PHE A 13 7.05 -13.49 5.00
C PHE A 13 5.80 -14.01 4.26
N GLY A 14 5.97 -14.74 3.16
CA GLY A 14 4.85 -15.25 2.35
C GLY A 14 4.27 -14.24 1.35
N TYR A 15 4.88 -13.06 1.22
CA TYR A 15 4.47 -12.03 0.24
C TYR A 15 5.48 -11.94 -0.91
N ALA A 16 5.00 -11.91 -2.15
CA ALA A 16 5.86 -11.75 -3.31
C ALA A 16 6.55 -10.38 -3.30
N ILE A 17 7.88 -10.37 -3.24
CA ILE A 17 8.69 -9.14 -3.16
C ILE A 17 8.48 -8.28 -4.42
N PHE A 18 8.35 -8.94 -5.57
CA PHE A 18 8.12 -8.28 -6.84
C PHE A 18 6.82 -7.46 -6.86
N ASP A 19 5.69 -8.08 -6.51
CA ASP A 19 4.39 -7.41 -6.50
C ASP A 19 4.36 -6.26 -5.46
N LEU A 20 4.98 -6.48 -4.29
CA LEU A 20 5.15 -5.45 -3.27
C LEU A 20 5.93 -4.26 -3.81
N SER A 21 7.11 -4.49 -4.37
CA SER A 21 7.99 -3.43 -4.90
C SER A 21 7.31 -2.66 -6.04
N LEU A 22 6.62 -3.39 -6.92
CA LEU A 22 5.89 -2.80 -8.04
C LEU A 22 4.76 -1.88 -7.56
N SER A 23 4.06 -2.23 -6.47
CA SER A 23 3.02 -1.39 -5.89
C SER A 23 3.57 -0.05 -5.39
N PHE A 24 4.73 -0.04 -4.72
CA PHE A 24 5.37 1.18 -4.25
C PHE A 24 5.88 2.05 -5.39
N ILE A 25 6.50 1.45 -6.41
CA ILE A 25 6.95 2.17 -7.61
C ILE A 25 5.74 2.79 -8.33
N GLY A 26 4.67 2.01 -8.52
CA GLY A 26 3.43 2.49 -9.13
C GLY A 26 2.84 3.67 -8.37
N MET A 27 2.73 3.56 -7.04
CA MET A 27 2.21 4.65 -6.21
C MET A 27 3.11 5.88 -6.24
N TYR A 28 4.44 5.71 -6.23
CA TYR A 28 5.38 6.82 -6.33
C TYR A 28 5.19 7.60 -7.64
N LEU A 29 5.04 6.90 -8.77
CA LEU A 29 4.76 7.52 -10.08
C LEU A 29 3.40 8.23 -10.10
N LEU A 30 2.37 7.64 -9.47
CA LEU A 30 1.02 8.22 -9.39
C LEU A 30 0.90 9.38 -8.39
N SER A 31 1.79 9.45 -7.39
CA SER A 31 1.72 10.40 -6.27
C SER A 31 1.57 11.86 -6.72
N GLY A 32 2.26 12.26 -7.79
CA GLY A 32 2.17 13.61 -8.33
C GLY A 32 0.78 13.96 -8.87
N SER A 33 0.14 13.02 -9.57
CA SER A 33 -1.21 13.19 -10.12
C SER A 33 -2.25 13.16 -9.01
N LEU A 34 -2.10 12.26 -8.03
CA LEU A 34 -2.99 12.18 -6.86
C LEU A 34 -2.92 13.45 -6.01
N SER A 35 -1.73 13.96 -5.69
CA SER A 35 -1.59 15.24 -4.97
C SER A 35 -2.24 16.40 -5.73
N LYS A 36 -2.11 16.45 -7.07
CA LYS A 36 -2.79 17.48 -7.89
C LYS A 36 -4.31 17.35 -7.83
N LEU A 37 -4.84 16.12 -7.84
CA LEU A 37 -6.27 15.86 -7.74
C LEU A 37 -6.83 16.31 -6.39
N PHE A 38 -6.18 15.93 -5.29
CA PHE A 38 -6.61 16.29 -3.94
C PHE A 38 -6.48 17.78 -3.65
N ARG A 39 -5.53 18.46 -4.29
CA ARG A 39 -5.43 19.92 -4.20
C ARG A 39 -6.66 20.64 -4.76
N LYS A 40 -7.39 20.04 -5.72
CA LYS A 40 -8.64 20.63 -6.26
C LYS A 40 -9.75 20.69 -5.21
N ILE A 41 -9.69 19.84 -4.18
CA ILE A 41 -10.63 19.82 -3.06
C ILE A 41 -10.02 20.45 -1.79
N ASN A 42 -9.00 21.30 -1.94
CA ASN A 42 -8.28 22.00 -0.87
C ASN A 42 -7.58 21.07 0.15
N ILE A 43 -7.16 19.87 -0.28
CA ILE A 43 -6.36 18.96 0.55
C ILE A 43 -4.95 18.87 -0.04
N GLU A 44 -3.96 19.27 0.76
CA GLU A 44 -2.55 19.17 0.40
C GLU A 44 -1.96 17.89 1.02
N ILE A 45 -1.66 16.91 0.16
CA ILE A 45 -1.03 15.64 0.53
C ILE A 45 0.39 15.61 -0.08
N PRO A 46 1.47 15.56 0.72
CA PRO A 46 2.83 15.43 0.22
C PRO A 46 3.02 14.14 -0.59
N LYS A 47 3.92 14.15 -1.58
CA LYS A 47 4.14 12.97 -2.45
C LYS A 47 4.56 11.72 -1.67
N ILE A 48 5.42 11.88 -0.66
CA ILE A 48 5.92 10.76 0.15
C ILE A 48 4.81 10.08 0.96
N ASN A 49 3.79 10.84 1.37
CA ASN A 49 2.64 10.31 2.11
C ASN A 49 1.86 9.29 1.29
N TRP A 50 1.70 9.51 -0.03
CA TRP A 50 1.10 8.51 -0.92
C TRP A 50 1.87 7.20 -0.91
N VAL A 51 3.21 7.27 -0.90
CA VAL A 51 4.07 6.08 -0.85
C VAL A 51 3.85 5.31 0.46
N TYR A 52 3.75 5.99 1.61
CA TYR A 52 3.39 5.34 2.88
C TYR A 52 1.97 4.77 2.87
N LEU A 53 1.02 5.42 2.19
CA LEU A 53 -0.35 4.93 2.04
C LEU A 53 -0.48 3.75 1.05
N THR A 54 0.59 3.37 0.33
CA THR A 54 0.54 2.24 -0.63
C THR A 54 0.01 0.96 0.01
N LEU A 55 0.53 0.57 1.18
CA LEU A 55 0.11 -0.65 1.86
C LEU A 55 -1.33 -0.58 2.37
N PRO A 56 -1.73 0.45 3.15
CA PRO A 56 -3.12 0.60 3.56
C PRO A 56 -4.11 0.64 2.39
N ILE A 57 -3.81 1.42 1.33
CA ILE A 57 -4.67 1.54 0.15
C ILE A 57 -4.75 0.20 -0.58
N GLY A 58 -3.62 -0.47 -0.80
CA GLY A 58 -3.58 -1.76 -1.49
C GLY A 58 -4.43 -2.82 -0.78
N ILE A 59 -4.28 -2.94 0.54
CA ILE A 59 -5.10 -3.86 1.35
C ILE A 59 -6.58 -3.50 1.27
N LEU A 60 -6.92 -2.21 1.39
CA LEU A 60 -8.28 -1.73 1.31
C LEU A 60 -8.91 -2.03 -0.06
N VAL A 61 -8.18 -1.81 -1.15
CA VAL A 61 -8.62 -2.14 -2.51
C VAL A 61 -8.87 -3.65 -2.66
N HIS A 62 -7.96 -4.50 -2.20
CA HIS A 62 -8.16 -5.95 -2.26
C HIS A 62 -9.35 -6.44 -1.43
N ILE A 63 -9.62 -5.80 -0.28
CA ILE A 63 -10.81 -6.10 0.53
C ILE A 63 -12.09 -5.68 -0.21
N ILE A 64 -12.12 -4.49 -0.81
CA ILE A 64 -13.29 -3.98 -1.55
C ILE A 64 -13.56 -4.82 -2.80
N VAL A 65 -12.53 -5.16 -3.57
CA VAL A 65 -12.65 -5.93 -4.81
C VAL A 65 -12.94 -7.41 -4.52
N GLY A 66 -12.59 -7.90 -3.33
CA GLY A 66 -12.78 -9.30 -2.94
C GLY A 66 -11.70 -10.26 -3.46
N THR A 67 -10.67 -9.75 -4.14
CA THR A 67 -9.50 -10.53 -4.61
C THR A 67 -8.37 -10.43 -3.61
N TYR A 68 -8.35 -11.34 -2.62
CA TYR A 68 -7.42 -11.23 -1.51
C TYR A 68 -6.01 -11.74 -1.84
N THR A 69 -5.02 -10.85 -1.73
CA THR A 69 -3.60 -11.24 -1.61
C THR A 69 -3.33 -11.90 -0.26
N PRO A 70 -2.25 -12.69 -0.10
CA PRO A 70 -1.88 -13.23 1.21
C PRO A 70 -1.84 -12.15 2.29
N MET A 71 -1.30 -10.97 1.99
CA MET A 71 -1.25 -9.85 2.94
C MET A 71 -2.64 -9.35 3.36
N ALA A 72 -3.59 -9.24 2.43
CA ALA A 72 -4.95 -8.84 2.76
C ALA A 72 -5.69 -9.90 3.58
N LYS A 73 -5.43 -11.20 3.32
CA LYS A 73 -5.97 -12.30 4.14
C LYS A 73 -5.43 -12.24 5.57
N ASP A 74 -4.12 -12.08 5.71
CA ASP A 74 -3.44 -12.03 7.01
C ASP A 74 -3.86 -10.80 7.83
N PHE A 75 -4.09 -9.66 7.18
CA PHE A 75 -4.61 -8.46 7.84
C PHE A 75 -6.04 -8.66 8.36
N ARG A 76 -6.90 -9.34 7.58
CA ARG A 76 -8.29 -9.61 7.96
C ARG A 76 -8.41 -10.62 9.11
N ASN A 77 -7.44 -11.52 9.27
CA ASN A 77 -7.43 -12.47 10.38
C ASN A 77 -7.23 -11.73 11.71
N LEU A 78 -8.29 -11.58 12.51
CA LEU A 78 -8.25 -10.82 13.76
C LEU A 78 -7.30 -11.43 14.79
N ASN A 79 -7.11 -12.74 14.78
CA ASN A 79 -6.43 -13.49 15.85
C ASN A 79 -4.93 -13.72 15.60
N SER A 80 -4.39 -13.29 14.45
CA SER A 80 -2.97 -13.49 14.10
C SER A 80 -2.34 -12.28 13.40
N HIS A 81 -1.06 -12.42 13.00
CA HIS A 81 -0.26 -11.46 12.24
C HIS A 81 -0.19 -10.04 12.82
N TYR A 82 -0.03 -9.92 14.15
CA TYR A 82 0.08 -8.63 14.85
C TYR A 82 1.23 -7.76 14.32
N ILE A 83 2.38 -8.36 13.96
CA ILE A 83 3.51 -7.61 13.39
C ILE A 83 3.10 -6.91 12.09
N LEU A 84 2.42 -7.63 11.18
CA LEU A 84 1.92 -7.05 9.92
C LEU A 84 0.96 -5.89 10.21
N LYS A 85 0.02 -6.08 11.14
CA LYS A 85 -0.94 -5.03 11.52
C LYS A 85 -0.24 -3.80 12.09
N ILE A 86 0.76 -3.98 12.94
CA ILE A 86 1.58 -2.88 13.48
C ILE A 86 2.29 -2.14 12.34
N VAL A 87 2.91 -2.87 11.40
CA VAL A 87 3.56 -2.26 10.23
C VAL A 87 2.55 -1.44 9.42
N ILE A 88 1.37 -1.98 9.13
CA ILE A 88 0.32 -1.27 8.39
C ILE A 88 -0.16 -0.03 9.16
N LEU A 89 -0.33 -0.12 10.48
CA LEU A 89 -0.72 1.02 11.31
C LEU A 89 0.37 2.11 11.32
N VAL A 90 1.65 1.75 11.38
CA VAL A 90 2.77 2.70 11.27
C VAL A 90 2.75 3.37 9.90
N PHE A 91 2.57 2.62 8.82
CA PHE A 91 2.47 3.17 7.46
C PHE A 91 1.26 4.08 7.30
N LEU A 92 0.13 3.71 7.89
CA LEU A 92 -1.08 4.55 7.92
C LEU A 92 -0.81 5.87 8.67
N PHE A 93 -0.19 5.80 9.85
CA PHE A 93 0.15 6.97 10.63
C PHE A 93 1.11 7.91 9.90
N LEU A 94 2.19 7.36 9.31
CA LEU A 94 3.14 8.12 8.49
C LEU A 94 2.48 8.70 7.23
N GLY A 95 1.54 7.95 6.63
CA GLY A 95 0.77 8.38 5.46
C GLY A 95 -0.13 9.57 5.75
N PHE A 96 -0.72 9.68 6.94
CA PHE A 96 -1.51 10.84 7.33
C PHE A 96 -0.68 12.01 7.87
N LYS A 97 0.55 11.75 8.36
CA LYS A 97 1.40 12.78 8.95
C LYS A 97 1.76 13.88 7.94
N GLY A 98 1.27 15.09 8.16
CA GLY A 98 1.59 16.25 7.32
C GLY A 98 0.60 16.51 6.19
N ILE A 99 -0.50 15.78 6.12
CA ILE A 99 -1.66 16.20 5.30
C ILE A 99 -2.25 17.47 5.92
N ARG A 100 -2.49 18.48 5.08
CA ARG A 100 -3.03 19.77 5.49
C ARG A 100 -4.27 20.10 4.67
N ARG A 101 -5.23 20.78 5.31
CA ARG A 101 -6.34 21.42 4.62
C ARG A 101 -5.96 22.87 4.34
N LYS A 102 -6.22 23.31 3.12
CA LYS A 102 -6.06 24.71 2.71
C LYS A 102 -7.37 25.47 2.85
#